data_AF-A0A453A5N0-F1
#
_entry.id   AF-A0A453A5N0-F1
#
_cell.length_a   1.000
_cell.length_b   1.000
_cell.length_c   1.000
_cell.angle_alpha   90.00
_cell.angle_beta   90.00
_cell.angle_gamma   90.00
#
_symmetry.space_group_name_H-M   'P 1'
#
loop_
_entity.id
_entity.type
_entity.pdbx_description
1 polymer ?
#
loop_
_entity_poly.entity_id
_entity_poly.type
_entity_poly.pdbx_seq_one_letter_code
_entity_poly.pdbx_strand_id
1 'polypeptide(L)'
;IKTRTRMIEMVSCGSATMEVTLKHSGSLFMYAGHRGGAHSKNSFGNIYTAVGVFVLDRMFREAWGKEAPKKQAEFNDVIEENQINISMELVTAVLGDHGQRPKDDYAVVIAVTELGHGKPRFYSTPQVIAFCQEWRLPTNHVWLFSTRKSATSFFAAYDALCEEGTATPVCTALGEIADIAIPDKVKGSCDGTG
;
A
#
# COMPACT_ATOMS: atom_id res chain seq x y z
N ILE A 1 -18.21 17.46 7.47
CA ILE A 1 -17.86 18.90 7.58
C ILE A 1 -16.90 19.17 8.74
N LYS A 2 -17.28 18.96 10.02
CA LYS A 2 -16.42 19.26 11.20
C LYS A 2 -15.02 18.61 11.15
N THR A 3 -14.91 17.33 10.76
CA THR A 3 -13.62 16.63 10.63
C THR A 3 -12.72 17.25 9.56
N ARG A 4 -13.28 17.60 8.39
CA ARG A 4 -12.52 18.18 7.27
C ARG A 4 -11.96 19.56 7.65
N THR A 5 -12.76 20.41 8.30
CA THR A 5 -12.30 21.70 8.81
C THR A 5 -11.13 21.53 9.78
N ARG A 6 -11.23 20.58 10.72
CA ARG A 6 -10.12 20.28 11.65
C ARG A 6 -8.87 19.79 10.93
N MET A 7 -8.99 18.91 9.92
CA MET A 7 -7.85 18.44 9.14
C MET A 7 -7.15 19.60 8.41
N ILE A 8 -7.92 20.48 7.76
CA ILE A 8 -7.38 21.68 7.10
C ILE A 8 -6.68 22.59 8.11
N GLU A 9 -7.26 22.78 9.30
CA GLU A 9 -6.64 23.60 10.36
C GLU A 9 -5.31 23.02 10.83
N MET A 10 -5.26 21.72 11.12
CA MET A 10 -4.02 21.05 11.56
C MET A 10 -2.90 21.15 10.50
N VAL A 11 -3.26 21.04 9.22
CA VAL A 11 -2.32 21.24 8.10
C VAL A 11 -1.90 22.72 8.02
N SER A 12 -2.86 23.65 8.16
CA SER A 12 -2.60 25.09 8.06
C SER A 12 -1.63 25.62 9.11
N CYS A 13 -1.67 25.07 10.33
CA CYS A 13 -0.76 25.44 11.41
C CYS A 13 0.52 24.61 11.45
N GLY A 14 0.77 23.77 10.43
CA GLY A 14 1.97 22.91 10.35
C GLY A 14 2.03 21.81 11.40
N SER A 15 0.92 21.49 12.06
CA SER A 15 0.86 20.45 13.11
C SER A 15 0.68 19.04 12.56
N ALA A 16 0.28 18.91 11.28
CA ALA A 16 0.12 17.62 10.61
C ALA A 16 0.28 17.76 9.09
N THR A 17 0.52 16.63 8.44
CA THR A 17 0.35 16.45 6.99
C THR A 17 -0.84 15.52 6.78
N MET A 18 -1.73 15.87 5.85
CA MET A 18 -2.80 14.98 5.45
C MET A 18 -2.26 14.04 4.38
N GLU A 19 -2.39 12.73 4.63
CA GLU A 19 -2.01 11.68 3.71
C GLU A 19 -3.26 11.04 3.13
N VAL A 20 -3.24 10.82 1.81
CA VAL A 20 -4.27 10.10 1.08
C VAL A 20 -3.58 9.00 0.28
N THR A 21 -4.14 7.80 0.34
CA THR A 21 -3.62 6.63 -0.38
C THR A 21 -4.70 6.00 -1.23
N LEU A 22 -4.33 5.42 -2.38
CA LEU A 22 -5.29 4.68 -3.20
C LEU A 22 -5.77 3.43 -2.45
N LYS A 23 -7.08 3.24 -2.36
CA LYS A 23 -7.63 2.02 -1.77
C LYS A 23 -7.72 0.94 -2.84
N HIS A 24 -6.80 -0.03 -2.79
CA HIS A 24 -6.91 -1.24 -3.59
C HIS A 24 -8.10 -2.11 -3.10
N SER A 25 -8.69 -2.88 -4.02
CA SER A 25 -9.84 -3.73 -3.75
C SER A 25 -9.43 -5.19 -3.84
N GLY A 26 -9.01 -5.75 -2.71
CA GLY A 26 -8.58 -7.13 -2.59
C GLY A 26 -8.87 -7.70 -1.20
N SER A 27 -7.97 -8.54 -0.73
CA SER A 27 -8.02 -9.17 0.59
C SER A 27 -6.80 -8.79 1.42
N LEU A 28 -7.01 -8.49 2.70
CA LEU A 28 -5.90 -8.27 3.63
C LEU A 28 -5.05 -9.54 3.76
N PHE A 29 -3.77 -9.40 3.43
CA PHE A 29 -2.74 -10.42 3.56
C PHE A 29 -1.60 -9.87 4.41
N MET A 30 -1.18 -10.62 5.41
CA MET A 30 -0.11 -10.24 6.34
C MET A 30 0.99 -11.30 6.30
N TYR A 31 2.25 -10.86 6.34
CA TYR A 31 3.41 -11.74 6.29
C TYR A 31 4.45 -11.37 7.34
N ALA A 32 4.91 -12.36 8.10
CA ALA A 32 5.88 -12.19 9.20
C ALA A 32 7.08 -13.15 9.07
N GLY A 33 7.46 -13.50 7.84
CA GLY A 33 8.55 -14.42 7.55
C GLY A 33 8.13 -15.88 7.47
N HIS A 34 9.09 -16.75 7.22
CA HIS A 34 8.85 -18.19 7.09
C HIS A 34 8.39 -18.81 8.42
N ARG A 35 8.98 -18.39 9.54
CA ARG A 35 8.61 -18.84 10.90
C ARG A 35 7.40 -18.11 11.44
N GLY A 36 7.27 -16.80 11.21
CA GLY A 36 6.12 -16.01 11.66
C GLY A 36 4.85 -16.26 10.83
N GLY A 37 5.01 -16.76 9.60
CA GLY A 37 3.95 -17.24 8.74
C GLY A 37 3.14 -16.16 8.04
N ALA A 38 2.17 -16.63 7.27
CA ALA A 38 1.20 -15.82 6.54
C ALA A 38 -0.17 -15.84 7.23
N HIS A 39 -0.81 -14.68 7.29
CA HIS A 39 -2.09 -14.46 7.94
C HIS A 39 -3.03 -13.71 7.00
N SER A 40 -4.31 -14.01 7.08
CA SER A 40 -5.37 -13.18 6.48
C SER A 40 -6.21 -12.59 7.61
N LYS A 41 -7.22 -11.78 7.28
CA LYS A 41 -8.08 -11.16 8.28
C LYS A 41 -8.68 -12.23 9.22
N ASN A 42 -8.25 -12.21 10.47
CA ASN A 42 -8.68 -13.10 11.56
C ASN A 42 -8.48 -14.61 11.28
N SER A 43 -7.54 -15.00 10.41
CA SER A 43 -7.34 -16.41 10.06
C SER A 43 -5.91 -16.69 9.57
N PHE A 44 -5.48 -17.95 9.66
CA PHE A 44 -4.19 -18.44 9.16
C PHE A 44 -4.39 -19.83 8.51
N GLY A 45 -3.49 -20.22 7.59
CA GLY A 45 -3.51 -21.55 6.96
C GLY A 45 -4.69 -21.80 6.02
N ASN A 46 -5.24 -20.75 5.41
CA ASN A 46 -6.37 -20.80 4.47
C ASN A 46 -5.94 -20.44 3.03
N ILE A 47 -6.89 -20.50 2.09
CA ILE A 47 -6.65 -20.18 0.69
C ILE A 47 -6.11 -18.76 0.46
N TYR A 48 -6.56 -17.76 1.23
CA TYR A 48 -6.06 -16.39 1.14
C TYR A 48 -4.58 -16.31 1.50
N THR A 49 -4.18 -17.00 2.58
CA THR A 49 -2.77 -17.05 2.99
C THR A 49 -1.91 -17.81 1.98
N ALA A 50 -2.41 -18.90 1.40
CA ALA A 50 -1.69 -19.66 0.39
C ALA A 50 -1.49 -18.86 -0.91
N VAL A 51 -2.55 -18.20 -1.40
CA VAL A 51 -2.48 -17.34 -2.58
C VAL A 51 -1.59 -16.13 -2.33
N GLY A 52 -1.66 -15.52 -1.13
CA GLY A 52 -0.78 -14.40 -0.78
C GLY A 52 0.70 -14.76 -0.77
N VAL A 53 1.07 -15.92 -0.20
CA VAL A 53 2.45 -16.42 -0.24
C VAL A 53 2.90 -16.69 -1.68
N PHE A 54 2.03 -17.30 -2.50
CA PHE A 54 2.34 -17.56 -3.90
C PHE A 54 2.57 -16.27 -4.71
N VAL A 55 1.70 -15.26 -4.52
CA VAL A 55 1.83 -13.97 -5.20
C VAL A 55 3.08 -13.23 -4.74
N LEU A 56 3.39 -13.25 -3.43
CA LEU A 56 4.63 -12.66 -2.91
C LEU A 56 5.88 -13.34 -3.49
N ASP A 57 5.89 -14.68 -3.56
CA ASP A 57 6.99 -15.42 -4.19
C ASP A 57 7.18 -15.01 -5.65
N ARG A 58 6.08 -14.95 -6.41
CA ARG A 58 6.08 -14.50 -7.81
C ARG A 58 6.65 -13.08 -7.95
N MET A 59 6.24 -12.16 -7.10
CA MET A 59 6.71 -10.77 -7.13
C MET A 59 8.22 -10.65 -6.90
N PHE A 60 8.77 -11.44 -5.98
CA PHE A 60 10.22 -11.51 -5.79
C PHE A 60 10.94 -12.08 -7.02
N ARG A 61 10.39 -13.13 -7.65
CA ARG A 61 10.91 -13.66 -8.91
C ARG A 61 10.90 -12.63 -10.04
N GLU A 62 9.83 -11.85 -10.14
CA GLU A 62 9.74 -10.76 -11.12
C GLU A 62 10.75 -9.63 -10.83
N ALA A 63 10.97 -9.29 -9.56
CA ALA A 63 11.83 -8.18 -9.17
C ALA A 63 13.33 -8.50 -9.17
N TRP A 64 13.70 -9.76 -8.89
CA TRP A 64 15.08 -10.19 -8.65
C TRP A 64 15.55 -11.31 -9.60
N GLY A 65 14.66 -11.90 -10.39
CA GLY A 65 15.00 -12.96 -11.35
C GLY A 65 15.63 -14.17 -10.66
N LYS A 66 16.83 -14.56 -11.12
CA LYS A 66 17.57 -15.72 -10.57
C LYS A 66 17.98 -15.55 -9.11
N GLU A 67 18.12 -14.31 -8.63
CA GLU A 67 18.51 -14.01 -7.25
C GLU A 67 17.33 -14.08 -6.28
N ALA A 68 16.10 -14.28 -6.77
CA ALA A 68 14.90 -14.26 -5.95
C ALA A 68 14.93 -15.20 -4.73
N PRO A 69 15.37 -16.48 -4.84
CA PRO A 69 15.42 -17.35 -3.67
C PRO A 69 16.37 -16.82 -2.58
N LYS A 70 17.52 -16.28 -2.97
CA LYS A 70 18.48 -15.68 -2.04
C LYS A 70 17.90 -14.42 -1.40
N LYS A 71 17.29 -13.54 -2.20
CA LYS A 71 16.71 -12.28 -1.73
C LYS A 71 15.49 -12.50 -0.82
N GLN A 72 14.68 -13.52 -1.09
CA GLN A 72 13.59 -13.92 -0.18
C GLN A 72 14.11 -14.47 1.13
N ALA A 73 15.19 -15.26 1.12
CA ALA A 73 15.81 -15.74 2.35
C ALA A 73 16.32 -14.56 3.20
N GLU A 74 17.09 -13.65 2.60
CA GLU A 74 17.56 -12.42 3.26
C GLU A 74 16.38 -11.57 3.80
N PHE A 75 15.31 -11.44 3.02
CA PHE A 75 14.11 -10.74 3.44
C PHE A 75 13.45 -11.37 4.66
N ASN A 76 13.31 -12.70 4.65
CA ASN A 76 12.73 -13.46 5.77
C ASN A 76 13.58 -13.33 7.03
N ASP A 77 14.90 -13.43 6.91
CA ASP A 77 15.82 -13.24 8.03
C ASP A 77 15.64 -11.84 8.64
N VAL A 78 15.64 -10.80 7.81
CA VAL A 78 15.47 -9.40 8.28
C VAL A 78 14.14 -9.19 8.98
N ILE A 79 13.01 -9.64 8.40
CA ILE A 79 11.71 -9.40 9.04
C ILE A 79 11.52 -10.22 10.30
N GLU A 80 12.10 -11.42 10.40
CA GLU A 80 12.02 -12.23 11.61
C GLU A 80 12.91 -11.70 12.73
N GLU A 81 14.16 -11.33 12.43
CA GLU A 81 15.10 -10.76 13.41
C GLU A 81 14.58 -9.47 14.03
N ASN A 82 13.92 -8.64 13.21
CA ASN A 82 13.35 -7.36 13.66
C ASN A 82 11.87 -7.49 14.10
N GLN A 83 11.30 -8.69 14.12
CA GLN A 83 9.89 -8.93 14.47
C GLN A 83 8.91 -8.04 13.69
N ILE A 84 9.15 -7.95 12.38
CA ILE A 84 8.37 -7.17 11.43
C ILE A 84 7.21 -8.01 10.88
N ASN A 85 6.03 -7.40 10.85
CA ASN A 85 4.86 -7.86 10.11
C ASN A 85 4.54 -6.87 8.99
N ILE A 86 4.33 -7.40 7.79
CA ILE A 86 4.00 -6.62 6.60
C ILE A 86 2.54 -6.86 6.27
N SER A 87 1.76 -5.79 6.27
CA SER A 87 0.37 -5.79 5.82
C SER A 87 0.31 -5.37 4.36
N MET A 88 -0.34 -6.19 3.56
CA MET A 88 -0.53 -6.00 2.13
C MET A 88 -2.00 -6.13 1.75
N GLU A 89 -2.41 -5.38 0.73
CA GLU A 89 -3.65 -5.68 0.00
C GLU A 89 -3.32 -6.66 -1.13
N LEU A 90 -3.83 -7.89 -1.02
CA LEU A 90 -3.71 -8.93 -2.05
C LEU A 90 -4.85 -8.79 -3.05
N VAL A 91 -4.52 -8.41 -4.28
CA VAL A 91 -5.46 -8.24 -5.38
C VAL A 91 -5.27 -9.37 -6.39
N THR A 92 -6.30 -10.18 -6.59
CA THR A 92 -6.24 -11.36 -7.45
C THR A 92 -7.64 -11.78 -7.86
N ALA A 93 -7.80 -12.31 -9.08
CA ALA A 93 -9.06 -12.89 -9.52
C ALA A 93 -9.33 -14.28 -8.91
N VAL A 94 -8.31 -14.93 -8.31
CA VAL A 94 -8.40 -16.28 -7.74
C VAL A 94 -9.31 -16.31 -6.50
N LEU A 95 -9.35 -15.21 -5.75
CA LEU A 95 -10.10 -15.10 -4.49
C LEU A 95 -11.48 -14.45 -4.68
N GLY A 96 -11.88 -14.22 -5.92
CA GLY A 96 -13.10 -13.52 -6.30
C GLY A 96 -12.84 -12.08 -6.73
N ASP A 97 -13.81 -11.50 -7.43
CA ASP A 97 -13.74 -10.13 -7.92
C ASP A 97 -14.23 -9.18 -6.81
N HIS A 98 -13.30 -8.49 -6.14
CA HIS A 98 -13.58 -7.52 -5.07
C HIS A 98 -13.88 -6.10 -5.62
N GLY A 99 -14.14 -6.00 -6.91
CA GLY A 99 -14.29 -4.77 -7.69
C GLY A 99 -14.18 -5.10 -9.17
N GLN A 100 -13.43 -4.31 -9.93
CA GLN A 100 -13.05 -4.71 -11.28
C GLN A 100 -12.07 -5.89 -11.22
N ARG A 101 -12.28 -6.91 -12.06
CA ARG A 101 -11.36 -8.04 -12.19
C ARG A 101 -9.95 -7.53 -12.52
N PRO A 102 -8.93 -7.84 -11.71
CA PRO A 102 -7.58 -7.38 -11.97
C PRO A 102 -6.98 -8.08 -13.21
N LYS A 103 -6.14 -7.36 -13.95
CA LYS A 103 -5.41 -7.92 -15.11
C LYS A 103 -4.31 -8.90 -14.67
N ASP A 104 -3.68 -8.61 -13.54
CA ASP A 104 -2.61 -9.40 -12.94
C ASP A 104 -2.84 -9.54 -11.44
N ASP A 105 -2.33 -10.61 -10.83
CA ASP A 105 -2.31 -10.73 -9.37
C ASP A 105 -1.18 -9.89 -8.77
N TYR A 106 -1.41 -9.20 -7.67
CA TYR A 106 -0.35 -8.45 -6.98
C TYR A 106 -0.68 -8.27 -5.52
N ALA A 107 0.35 -7.94 -4.74
CA ALA A 107 0.22 -7.51 -3.36
C ALA A 107 0.83 -6.11 -3.21
N VAL A 108 0.08 -5.17 -2.65
CA VAL A 108 0.56 -3.80 -2.38
C VAL A 108 0.81 -3.65 -0.89
N VAL A 109 2.01 -3.20 -0.51
CA VAL A 109 2.31 -2.94 0.90
C VAL A 109 1.52 -1.71 1.35
N ILE A 110 0.69 -1.90 2.38
CA ILE A 110 -0.14 -0.84 2.97
C ILE A 110 0.32 -0.43 4.37
N ALA A 111 1.03 -1.32 5.09
CA ALA A 111 1.65 -0.98 6.36
C ALA A 111 2.79 -1.95 6.68
N VAL A 112 3.78 -1.45 7.43
CA VAL A 112 4.85 -2.26 8.03
C VAL A 112 4.83 -1.99 9.53
N THR A 113 4.77 -3.06 10.33
CA THR A 113 4.70 -2.99 11.79
C THR A 113 5.85 -3.76 12.38
N GLU A 114 6.55 -3.18 13.34
CA GLU A 114 7.65 -3.80 14.07
C GLU A 114 7.22 -3.98 15.53
N LEU A 115 7.27 -5.20 16.07
CA LEU A 115 6.79 -5.45 17.43
C LEU A 115 7.76 -5.00 18.54
N GLY A 116 9.06 -4.85 18.22
CA GLY A 116 10.09 -4.29 19.11
C GLY A 116 10.05 -4.79 20.55
N HIS A 117 10.39 -3.92 21.52
CA HIS A 117 10.33 -4.21 22.97
C HIS A 117 8.90 -4.23 23.55
N GLY A 118 7.98 -4.94 22.89
CA GLY A 118 6.63 -5.23 23.42
C GLY A 118 5.55 -4.20 23.10
N LYS A 119 5.81 -3.22 22.22
CA LYS A 119 4.80 -2.30 21.68
C LYS A 119 4.94 -2.18 20.17
N PRO A 120 3.87 -2.43 19.39
CA PRO A 120 3.94 -2.33 17.95
C PRO A 120 4.22 -0.89 17.52
N ARG A 121 5.26 -0.70 16.70
CA ARG A 121 5.59 0.54 16.02
C ARG A 121 5.22 0.40 14.55
N PHE A 122 4.35 1.27 14.07
CA PHE A 122 4.06 1.38 12.65
C PHE A 122 5.12 2.25 11.98
N TYR A 123 5.58 1.82 10.81
CA TYR A 123 6.49 2.61 9.98
C TYR A 123 5.75 3.85 9.48
N SER A 124 6.42 4.99 9.48
CA SER A 124 5.92 6.17 8.78
C SER A 124 5.95 5.95 7.27
N THR A 125 5.23 6.76 6.51
CA THR A 125 5.14 6.61 5.05
C THR A 125 6.49 6.64 4.34
N PRO A 126 7.44 7.54 4.66
CA PRO A 126 8.80 7.47 4.14
C PRO A 126 9.52 6.15 4.49
N GLN A 127 9.29 5.59 5.69
CA GLN A 127 9.86 4.30 6.08
C GLN A 127 9.24 3.13 5.31
N VAL A 128 7.93 3.14 5.06
CA VAL A 128 7.26 2.13 4.21
C VAL A 128 7.80 2.21 2.79
N ILE A 129 7.92 3.42 2.22
CA ILE A 129 8.45 3.61 0.87
C ILE A 129 9.90 3.12 0.77
N ALA A 130 10.75 3.49 1.74
CA ALA A 130 12.13 3.03 1.80
C ALA A 130 12.21 1.49 1.89
N PHE A 131 11.40 0.89 2.76
CA PHE A 131 11.30 -0.57 2.91
C PHE A 131 10.90 -1.24 1.59
N CYS A 132 9.86 -0.74 0.91
CA CYS A 132 9.44 -1.27 -0.37
C CYS A 132 10.48 -1.07 -1.47
N GLN A 133 11.20 0.06 -1.49
CA GLN A 133 12.28 0.30 -2.45
C GLN A 133 13.45 -0.67 -2.26
N GLU A 134 13.83 -0.92 -1.00
CA GLU A 134 14.89 -1.86 -0.63
C GLU A 134 14.58 -3.28 -1.13
N TRP A 135 13.34 -3.74 -0.90
CA TRP A 135 12.91 -5.10 -1.26
C TRP A 135 12.28 -5.23 -2.64
N ARG A 136 12.17 -4.12 -3.38
CA ARG A 136 11.49 -4.00 -4.69
C ARG A 136 10.03 -4.48 -4.63
N LEU A 137 9.35 -4.22 -3.52
CA LEU A 137 7.93 -4.48 -3.36
C LEU A 137 7.09 -3.29 -3.86
N PRO A 138 5.86 -3.51 -4.34
CA PRO A 138 4.95 -2.44 -4.74
C PRO A 138 4.55 -1.58 -3.54
N THR A 139 4.79 -0.28 -3.67
CA THR A 139 4.20 0.76 -2.82
C THR A 139 2.83 1.16 -3.34
N ASN A 140 1.96 1.58 -2.44
CA ASN A 140 0.70 2.24 -2.79
C ASN A 140 0.96 3.63 -3.39
N HIS A 141 -0.03 4.18 -4.09
CA HIS A 141 -0.02 5.58 -4.51
C HIS A 141 -0.30 6.45 -3.28
N VAL A 142 0.56 7.43 -3.03
CA VAL A 142 0.47 8.34 -1.87
C VAL A 142 0.43 9.79 -2.34
N TRP A 143 -0.52 10.57 -1.83
CA TRP A 143 -0.58 12.02 -1.97
C TRP A 143 -0.49 12.69 -0.60
N LEU A 144 0.43 13.64 -0.46
CA LEU A 144 0.63 14.41 0.77
C LEU A 144 0.19 15.86 0.58
N PHE A 145 -0.61 16.32 1.52
CA PHE A 145 -1.15 17.69 1.57
C PHE A 145 -0.69 18.35 2.87
N SER A 146 0.22 19.29 2.73
CA SER A 146 0.93 20.03 3.77
C SER A 146 0.54 21.51 3.84
N THR A 147 -0.29 22.01 2.91
CA THR A 147 -0.78 23.39 2.92
C THR A 147 -2.30 23.47 3.04
N ARG A 148 -2.80 24.58 3.58
CA ARG A 148 -4.26 24.89 3.59
C ARG A 148 -4.85 24.77 2.19
N LYS A 149 -4.14 25.29 1.19
CA LYS A 149 -4.58 25.33 -0.20
C LYS A 149 -4.74 23.92 -0.75
N SER A 150 -3.69 23.10 -0.69
CA SER A 150 -3.71 21.73 -1.23
C SER A 150 -4.75 20.86 -0.51
N ALA A 151 -4.85 20.95 0.82
CA ALA A 151 -5.84 20.20 1.59
C ALA A 151 -7.30 20.63 1.30
N THR A 152 -7.55 21.92 1.08
CA THR A 152 -8.90 22.41 0.72
C THR A 152 -9.26 21.97 -0.70
N SER A 153 -8.31 22.09 -1.64
CA SER A 153 -8.47 21.64 -3.01
C SER A 153 -8.72 20.13 -3.10
N PHE A 154 -8.06 19.32 -2.26
CA PHE A 154 -8.34 17.89 -2.16
C PHE A 154 -9.82 17.63 -1.86
N PHE A 155 -10.38 18.22 -0.79
CA PHE A 155 -11.77 17.97 -0.44
C PHE A 155 -12.75 18.47 -1.50
N ALA A 156 -12.46 19.61 -2.13
CA ALA A 156 -13.28 20.13 -3.22
C ALA A 156 -13.28 19.19 -4.45
N ALA A 157 -12.09 18.68 -4.83
CA ALA A 157 -11.96 17.72 -5.92
C ALA A 157 -12.63 16.39 -5.58
N TYR A 158 -12.41 15.86 -4.38
CA TYR A 158 -13.01 14.61 -3.91
C TYR A 158 -14.54 14.66 -3.94
N ASP A 159 -15.13 15.78 -3.49
CA ASP A 159 -16.58 15.98 -3.54
C ASP A 159 -17.11 16.14 -4.98
N ALA A 160 -16.34 16.74 -5.89
CA ALA A 160 -16.76 16.97 -7.27
C ALA A 160 -16.62 15.73 -8.16
N LEU A 161 -15.63 14.88 -7.90
CA LEU A 161 -15.31 13.72 -8.73
C LEU A 161 -16.33 12.58 -8.56
N CYS A 162 -17.07 12.52 -7.45
CA CYS A 162 -18.15 11.57 -7.20
C CYS A 162 -17.82 10.14 -7.68
N GLU A 163 -16.61 9.64 -7.36
CA GLU A 163 -15.93 8.47 -7.96
C GLU A 163 -16.84 7.48 -8.74
N GLU A 164 -16.92 7.65 -10.06
CA GLU A 164 -17.56 6.70 -10.98
C GLU A 164 -16.53 6.11 -11.94
N GLY A 165 -16.51 4.78 -12.07
CA GLY A 165 -15.65 4.07 -13.02
C GLY A 165 -14.23 3.78 -12.50
N THR A 166 -13.21 4.25 -13.22
CA THR A 166 -11.79 3.93 -12.91
C THR A 166 -11.16 4.96 -11.98
N ALA A 167 -10.10 4.58 -11.27
CA ALA A 167 -9.37 5.50 -10.39
C ALA A 167 -8.56 6.57 -11.16
N THR A 168 -8.37 6.44 -12.48
CA THR A 168 -7.48 7.32 -13.26
C THR A 168 -7.80 8.82 -13.14
N PRO A 169 -9.05 9.29 -13.30
CA PRO A 169 -9.37 10.71 -13.15
C PRO A 169 -9.06 11.23 -11.75
N VAL A 170 -9.30 10.40 -10.72
CA VAL A 170 -8.98 10.72 -9.33
C VAL A 170 -7.48 10.82 -9.14
N CYS A 171 -6.71 9.81 -9.57
CA CYS A 171 -5.26 9.81 -9.45
C CYS A 171 -4.61 11.01 -10.13
N THR A 172 -5.07 11.37 -11.33
CA THR A 172 -4.59 12.55 -12.07
C THR A 172 -4.90 13.83 -11.31
N ALA A 173 -6.16 14.04 -10.90
CA ALA A 173 -6.56 15.24 -10.18
C ALA A 173 -5.80 15.38 -8.84
N LEU A 174 -5.64 14.29 -8.10
CA LEU A 174 -4.87 14.31 -6.86
C LEU A 174 -3.38 14.57 -7.09
N GLY A 175 -2.80 14.03 -8.16
CA GLY A 175 -1.42 14.30 -8.56
C GLY A 175 -1.16 15.78 -8.86
N GLU A 176 -2.13 16.50 -9.42
CA GLU A 176 -2.03 17.93 -9.70
C GLU A 176 -2.22 18.80 -8.45
N ILE A 177 -2.97 18.33 -7.46
CA ILE A 177 -3.32 19.10 -6.26
C ILE A 177 -2.33 18.89 -5.12
N ALA A 178 -1.76 17.69 -4.99
CA ALA A 178 -0.91 17.31 -3.88
C ALA A 178 0.40 18.12 -3.86
N ASP A 179 0.92 18.36 -2.65
CA ASP A 179 2.24 19.00 -2.51
C ASP A 179 3.36 17.98 -2.83
N ILE A 180 3.12 16.70 -2.53
CA ILE A 180 3.97 15.57 -2.94
C ILE A 180 3.07 14.43 -3.42
N ALA A 181 3.37 13.88 -4.59
CA ALA A 181 2.72 12.69 -5.14
C ALA A 181 3.75 11.59 -5.38
N ILE A 182 3.46 10.39 -4.90
CA ILE A 182 4.31 9.21 -5.03
C ILE A 182 3.48 8.15 -5.75
N PRO A 183 3.81 7.82 -7.01
CA PRO A 183 3.02 6.87 -7.79
C PRO A 183 3.12 5.46 -7.21
N ASP A 184 2.10 4.65 -7.47
CA ASP A 184 2.19 3.23 -7.20
C ASP A 184 3.20 2.54 -8.13
N LYS A 185 3.70 1.38 -7.68
CA LYS A 185 4.61 0.54 -8.46
C LYS A 185 3.97 -0.77 -8.91
N VAL A 186 2.65 -0.81 -8.92
CA VAL A 186 1.89 -1.95 -9.44
C VAL A 186 1.87 -1.87 -10.96
N LYS A 187 2.30 -2.94 -11.64
CA LYS A 187 2.17 -3.01 -13.10
C LYS A 187 0.69 -2.98 -13.48
N GLY A 188 0.31 -2.04 -14.36
CA GLY A 188 -1.03 -1.98 -14.95
C GLY A 188 -2.14 -1.38 -14.07
N SER A 189 -1.82 -0.76 -12.93
CA SER A 189 -2.82 -0.10 -12.07
C SER A 189 -3.31 1.25 -12.60
N CYS A 190 -2.49 1.94 -13.42
CA CYS A 190 -2.82 3.26 -13.97
C CYS A 190 -2.43 3.47 -15.46
N ASP A 191 -1.83 2.50 -16.14
CA ASP A 191 -1.42 2.67 -17.54
C ASP A 191 -2.61 2.52 -18.50
N GLY A 192 -3.24 3.66 -18.79
CA GLY A 192 -4.21 3.87 -19.87
C GLY A 192 -3.57 4.31 -21.19
N THR A 193 -2.34 3.87 -21.51
CA THR A 193 -1.77 4.07 -22.85
C THR A 193 -1.34 2.72 -23.44
N GLY A 194 -2.26 2.17 -24.23
CA GLY A 194 -2.05 1.11 -25.21
C GLY A 194 -3.00 1.37 -26.37
#